data_AF-A0A3C0L089-F1
#
_entry.id   AF-A0A3C0L089-F1
#
_cell.length_a   1.000
_cell.length_b   1.000
_cell.length_c   1.000
_cell.angle_alpha   90.00
_cell.angle_beta   90.00
_cell.angle_gamma   90.00
#
_symmetry.space_group_name_H-M   'P 1'
#
loop_
_entity.id
_entity.type
_entity.pdbx_description
1 polymer ?
#
loop_
_entity_poly.entity_id
_entity_poly.type
_entity_poly.pdbx_seq_one_letter_code
_entity_poly.pdbx_strand_id
1 'polypeptide(L)'
;AHGEPMLFGVDNQKGLRLNTATLQLEVVTLGEAGVTVDDIMVHDETNLVLAQMLAALSTPDFPEAVGVLYCKQEASYESSVYEQIKTVRAKKGVVDFNEVLRRGHTWTVS
;
A
#
# COMPACT_ATOMS: atom_id res chain seq x y z
N ALA A 1 -10.09 7.89 10.60
CA ALA A 1 -8.62 7.83 10.43
C ALA A 1 -8.15 6.37 10.55
N HIS A 2 -6.88 6.04 10.28
CA HIS A 2 -6.38 4.68 10.48
C HIS A 2 -6.74 4.12 11.87
N GLY A 3 -7.28 2.90 11.91
CA GLY A 3 -7.68 2.22 13.14
C GLY A 3 -9.04 2.65 13.69
N GLU A 4 -9.76 3.55 13.02
CA GLU A 4 -11.09 4.01 13.45
C GLU A 4 -12.22 3.40 12.59
N PRO A 5 -13.41 3.16 13.16
CA PRO A 5 -14.57 2.73 12.40
C PRO A 5 -14.99 3.80 11.40
N MET A 6 -15.34 3.39 10.19
CA MET A 6 -15.73 4.30 9.11
C MET A 6 -17.20 4.75 9.26
N LEU A 7 -17.40 5.68 10.19
CA LEU A 7 -18.69 6.32 10.46
C LEU A 7 -18.82 7.64 9.70
N PHE A 8 -20.04 8.00 9.32
CA PHE A 8 -20.36 9.24 8.62
C PHE A 8 -21.84 9.64 8.81
N GLY A 9 -22.21 10.78 8.24
CA GLY A 9 -23.56 11.35 8.34
C GLY A 9 -23.72 12.31 9.52
N VAL A 10 -24.94 12.79 9.75
CA VAL A 10 -25.25 13.61 10.93
C VAL A 10 -24.97 12.77 12.18
N ASP A 11 -24.24 13.32 13.14
CA ASP A 11 -23.89 12.67 14.41
C ASP A 11 -23.28 11.25 14.31
N ASN A 12 -22.60 10.93 13.21
CA ASN A 12 -21.97 9.61 12.98
C ASN A 12 -22.95 8.41 13.03
N GLN A 13 -24.22 8.65 12.68
CA GLN A 13 -25.27 7.64 12.75
C GLN A 13 -25.21 6.57 11.64
N LYS A 14 -24.40 6.77 10.59
CA LYS A 14 -24.21 5.80 9.50
C LYS A 14 -22.78 5.27 9.49
N GLY A 15 -22.58 4.07 8.97
CA GLY A 15 -21.27 3.49 8.77
C GLY A 15 -21.17 2.67 7.50
N LEU A 16 -19.94 2.42 7.07
CA LEU A 16 -19.65 1.50 5.96
C LEU A 16 -19.38 0.11 6.51
N ARG A 17 -20.15 -0.87 6.04
CA ARG A 17 -19.95 -2.29 6.34
C ARG A 17 -19.57 -3.04 5.07
N LEU A 18 -18.75 -4.08 5.21
CA LEU A 18 -18.50 -5.02 4.11
C LEU A 18 -19.52 -6.15 4.16
N ASN A 19 -20.29 -6.29 3.10
CA ASN A 19 -21.15 -7.44 2.92
C ASN A 19 -20.29 -8.64 2.50
N THR A 20 -20.14 -9.63 3.38
CA THR A 20 -19.27 -10.79 3.14
C THR A 20 -19.79 -11.75 2.07
N ALA A 21 -21.08 -11.67 1.72
CA ALA A 21 -21.68 -12.51 0.68
C ALA A 21 -21.44 -11.95 -0.73
N THR A 22 -21.50 -10.62 -0.90
CA THR A 22 -21.32 -9.96 -2.20
C THR A 22 -19.93 -9.34 -2.38
N LEU A 23 -19.16 -9.22 -1.30
CA LEU A 23 -17.87 -8.53 -1.24
C LEU A 23 -17.97 -7.05 -1.67
N GLN A 24 -19.11 -6.42 -1.36
CA GLN A 24 -19.38 -5.00 -1.63
C GLN A 24 -19.56 -4.22 -0.34
N LEU A 25 -19.20 -2.93 -0.39
CA LEU A 25 -19.50 -1.99 0.70
C LEU A 25 -20.98 -1.64 0.68
N GLU A 26 -21.58 -1.58 1.86
CA GLU A 26 -22.96 -1.15 2.07
C GLU A 26 -23.02 -0.12 3.19
N VAL A 27 -23.96 0.82 3.05
CA VAL A 27 -24.24 1.82 4.08
C VAL A 27 -25.22 1.23 5.06
N VAL A 28 -24.87 1.25 6.35
CA VAL A 28 -25.72 0.81 7.45
C VAL A 28 -25.95 1.94 8.43
N THR A 29 -27.11 1.94 9.09
CA THR A 29 -27.42 2.89 10.18
C THR A 29 -27.19 2.20 11.53
N LEU A 30 -26.49 2.86 12.44
CA LEU A 30 -26.29 2.36 13.80
C LEU A 30 -27.63 2.28 14.55
N GLY A 31 -27.85 1.18 15.27
CA GLY A 31 -29.08 0.95 16.04
C GLY A 31 -30.28 0.43 15.22
N GLU A 32 -30.21 0.46 13.89
CA GLU A 32 -31.18 -0.23 13.03
C GLU A 32 -30.76 -1.69 12.82
N ALA A 33 -31.73 -2.61 12.78
CA ALA A 33 -31.49 -4.04 12.56
C ALA A 33 -30.43 -4.69 13.49
N GLY A 34 -30.17 -4.11 14.66
CA GLY A 34 -29.16 -4.58 15.61
C GLY A 34 -27.72 -4.26 15.23
N VAL A 35 -27.49 -3.39 14.23
CA VAL A 35 -26.15 -2.98 13.82
C VAL A 35 -25.49 -2.15 14.92
N THR A 36 -24.32 -2.61 15.34
CA THR A 36 -23.46 -1.97 16.33
C THR A 36 -22.21 -1.38 15.68
N VAL A 37 -21.42 -0.63 16.44
CA VAL A 37 -20.13 -0.09 15.96
C VAL A 37 -19.15 -1.21 15.59
N ASP A 38 -19.27 -2.38 16.22
CA ASP A 38 -18.39 -3.54 15.95
C ASP A 38 -18.66 -4.17 14.57
N ASP A 39 -19.82 -3.91 13.98
CA ASP A 39 -20.17 -4.35 12.63
C ASP A 39 -19.62 -3.41 11.54
N ILE A 40 -19.11 -2.24 11.94
CA ILE A 40 -18.59 -1.23 11.01
C ILE A 40 -17.14 -1.54 10.69
N MET A 41 -16.82 -1.40 9.41
CA MET A 41 -15.47 -1.65 8.92
C MET A 41 -14.51 -0.59 9.49
N VAL A 42 -13.39 -1.07 10.05
CA VAL A 42 -12.32 -0.22 10.56
C VAL A 42 -11.37 0.14 9.42
N HIS A 43 -10.99 1.41 9.35
CA HIS A 43 -10.12 1.91 8.29
C HIS A 43 -8.66 1.45 8.47
N ASP A 44 -8.15 0.69 7.50
CA ASP A 44 -6.75 0.27 7.44
C ASP A 44 -6.05 0.89 6.24
N GLU A 45 -5.21 1.90 6.49
CA GLU A 45 -4.44 2.60 5.45
C GLU A 45 -3.38 1.69 4.80
N THR A 46 -3.03 0.56 5.41
CA THR A 46 -2.06 -0.39 4.85
C THR A 46 -2.71 -1.43 3.93
N ASN A 47 -4.05 -1.46 3.87
CA ASN A 47 -4.82 -2.42 3.10
C ASN A 47 -5.19 -1.87 1.71
N LEU A 48 -4.50 -2.36 0.68
CA LEU A 48 -4.72 -1.94 -0.70
C LEU A 48 -6.13 -2.24 -1.21
N VAL A 49 -6.71 -3.38 -0.82
CA VAL A 49 -8.05 -3.79 -1.28
C VAL A 49 -9.11 -2.85 -0.72
N LEU A 50 -8.99 -2.50 0.56
CA LEU A 50 -9.87 -1.53 1.19
C LEU A 50 -9.77 -0.16 0.51
N ALA A 51 -8.55 0.31 0.26
CA ALA A 51 -8.33 1.57 -0.43
C ALA A 51 -8.98 1.62 -1.81
N GLN A 52 -8.92 0.53 -2.58
CA GLN A 52 -9.58 0.42 -3.88
C GLN A 52 -11.11 0.45 -3.76
N MET A 53 -11.67 -0.23 -2.76
CA MET A 53 -13.11 -0.19 -2.49
C MET A 53 -13.57 1.23 -2.14
N LEU A 54 -12.80 1.93 -1.30
CA LEU A 54 -13.10 3.32 -0.90
C LEU A 54 -12.97 4.30 -2.07
N ALA A 55 -11.98 4.12 -2.95
CA ALA A 55 -11.81 4.95 -4.14
C ALA A 55 -12.89 4.73 -5.21
N ALA A 56 -13.59 3.60 -5.15
CA ALA A 56 -14.69 3.27 -6.06
C ALA A 56 -16.07 3.73 -5.55
N LEU A 57 -16.14 4.35 -4.36
CA LEU A 57 -17.38 4.91 -3.85
C LEU A 57 -17.86 6.04 -4.76
N SER A 58 -19.16 6.05 -5.07
CA SER A 58 -19.76 7.08 -5.92
C SER A 58 -20.99 7.70 -5.26
N THR A 59 -21.04 9.03 -5.26
CA THR A 59 -22.25 9.79 -4.90
C THR A 59 -23.37 9.54 -5.92
N PRO A 60 -24.66 9.57 -5.53
CA PRO A 60 -25.20 10.03 -4.25
C PRO A 60 -25.37 8.94 -3.19
N ASP A 61 -25.17 7.67 -3.53
CA ASP A 61 -25.50 6.53 -2.66
C ASP A 61 -24.49 6.34 -1.52
N PHE A 62 -23.23 6.73 -1.76
CA PHE A 62 -22.12 6.62 -0.81
C PHE A 62 -21.52 7.98 -0.45
N PRO A 63 -20.86 8.10 0.71
CA PRO A 63 -20.07 9.28 1.03
C PRO A 63 -18.84 9.39 0.11
N GLU A 64 -18.41 10.63 -0.15
CA GLU A 64 -17.13 10.88 -0.81
C GLU A 64 -15.98 10.58 0.16
N ALA A 65 -15.03 9.74 -0.26
CA ALA A 65 -13.88 9.37 0.57
C ALA A 65 -12.80 10.46 0.51
N VAL A 66 -12.56 11.15 1.63
CA VAL A 66 -11.56 12.24 1.72
C VAL A 66 -10.52 11.90 2.78
N GLY A 67 -9.24 12.07 2.44
CA GLY A 67 -8.11 11.83 3.34
C GLY A 67 -7.09 10.87 2.76
N VAL A 68 -6.38 10.14 3.62
CA VAL A 68 -5.45 9.08 3.22
C VAL A 68 -6.26 7.81 3.03
N LEU A 69 -6.35 7.29 1.81
CA LEU A 69 -6.99 5.99 1.55
C LEU A 69 -6.00 4.83 1.66
N TYR A 70 -4.72 5.09 1.35
CA TYR A 70 -3.66 4.10 1.36
C TYR A 70 -2.31 4.74 1.67
N CYS A 71 -1.57 4.12 2.59
CA CYS A 71 -0.21 4.47 2.96
C CYS A 71 0.58 3.19 3.20
N LYS A 72 1.60 2.94 2.37
CA LYS A 72 2.52 1.82 2.55
C LYS A 72 3.95 2.31 2.51
N GLN A 73 4.70 2.01 3.56
CA GLN A 73 6.12 2.31 3.61
C GLN A 73 6.89 1.26 2.81
N GLU A 74 7.42 1.66 1.66
CA GLU A 74 8.30 0.84 0.84
C GLU A 74 9.57 1.61 0.47
N ALA A 75 10.62 0.87 0.12
CA ALA A 75 11.84 1.47 -0.40
C ALA A 75 11.54 2.13 -1.75
N SER A 76 12.06 3.34 -1.94
CA SER A 76 12.04 3.94 -3.26
C SER A 76 12.86 3.10 -4.23
N TYR A 77 12.53 3.23 -5.52
CA TYR A 77 13.32 2.61 -6.59
C TYR A 77 14.80 2.98 -6.48
N GLU A 78 15.10 4.27 -6.25
CA GLU A 78 16.46 4.78 -6.08
C GLU A 78 17.21 4.08 -4.95
N SER A 79 16.60 4.02 -3.76
CA SER A 79 17.22 3.39 -2.58
C SER A 79 17.54 1.92 -2.87
N SER A 80 16.62 1.23 -3.56
CA SER A 80 16.77 -0.18 -3.94
C SER A 80 17.93 -0.41 -4.92
N VAL A 81 18.10 0.49 -5.90
CA VAL A 81 19.24 0.43 -6.86
C VAL A 81 20.58 0.61 -6.15
N TYR A 82 20.68 1.57 -5.23
CA TYR A 82 21.93 1.78 -4.48
C TYR A 82 22.26 0.60 -3.58
N GLU A 83 21.27 0.01 -2.90
CA GLU A 83 21.49 -1.20 -2.09
C GLU A 83 21.94 -2.40 -2.94
N GLN A 84 21.39 -2.55 -4.15
CA GLN A 84 21.85 -3.56 -5.09
C GLN A 84 23.32 -3.35 -5.48
N ILE A 85 23.73 -2.12 -5.82
CA ILE A 85 25.12 -1.80 -6.18
C ILE A 85 26.06 -2.09 -5.01
N LYS A 86 25.71 -1.68 -3.79
CA LYS A 86 26.49 -1.98 -2.58
C LYS A 86 26.66 -3.48 -2.38
N THR A 87 25.57 -4.24 -2.50
CA THR A 87 25.58 -5.70 -2.36
C THR A 87 26.51 -6.36 -3.37
N VAL A 88 26.47 -5.94 -4.64
CA VAL A 88 27.34 -6.49 -5.70
C VAL A 88 28.80 -6.13 -5.46
N ARG A 89 29.10 -4.88 -5.07
CA ARG A 89 30.47 -4.44 -4.74
C ARG A 89 31.03 -5.22 -3.55
N ALA A 90 30.24 -5.41 -2.50
CA ALA A 90 30.64 -6.20 -1.33
C ALA A 90 30.95 -7.67 -1.71
N LYS A 91 30.15 -8.28 -2.57
CA LYS A 91 30.36 -9.67 -3.03
C LYS A 91 31.57 -9.83 -3.96
N LYS A 92 31.79 -8.89 -4.89
CA LYS A 92 32.89 -8.97 -5.86
C LYS A 92 34.22 -8.48 -5.30
N GLY A 93 34.21 -7.74 -4.19
CA GLY A 93 35.40 -7.10 -3.62
C GLY A 93 35.91 -5.94 -4.48
N VAL A 94 36.97 -5.29 -4.00
CA VAL A 94 37.71 -4.31 -4.80
C VAL A 94 38.54 -5.09 -5.82
N VAL A 95 38.23 -4.90 -7.10
CA VAL A 95 38.97 -5.54 -8.20
C VAL A 95 40.02 -4.56 -8.71
N ASP A 96 41.27 -5.01 -8.90
CA ASP A 96 42.29 -4.20 -9.54
C ASP A 96 41.89 -3.89 -10.99
N PHE A 97 41.84 -2.61 -11.33
CA PHE A 97 41.52 -2.14 -12.67
C PHE A 97 42.44 -2.77 -13.73
N ASN A 98 43.71 -2.99 -13.39
CA ASN A 98 44.68 -3.59 -14.29
C ASN A 98 44.37 -5.08 -14.56
N GLU A 99 43.89 -5.80 -13.54
CA GLU A 99 43.42 -7.17 -13.67
C GLU A 99 42.18 -7.26 -14.57
N VAL A 100 41.24 -6.31 -14.43
CA VAL A 100 40.04 -6.24 -15.29
C VAL A 100 40.42 -6.03 -16.76
N LEU A 101 41.33 -5.09 -17.04
CA LEU A 101 41.77 -4.79 -18.40
C LEU A 101 42.48 -5.98 -19.07
N ARG A 102 43.20 -6.78 -18.29
CA ARG A 102 43.96 -7.94 -18.77
C ARG A 102 43.18 -9.26 -18.73
N ARG A 103 41.94 -9.27 -18.23
CA ARG A 103 41.10 -10.47 -18.14
C ARG A 103 40.56 -10.93 -19.50
N GLY A 104 40.59 -10.06 -20.50
CA GLY A 104 40.21 -10.34 -21.88
C GLY A 104 41.37 -10.91 -22.71
N HIS A 105 41.18 -10.99 -24.02
CA HIS A 105 42.22 -11.46 -24.94
C HIS A 105 43.26 -10.34 -25.19
N THR A 106 44.42 -10.44 -24.56
CA THR A 106 45.57 -9.55 -24.80
C THR A 106 46.66 -10.29 -25.56
N TRP A 107 47.39 -9.59 -26.46
CA TRP A 107 48.61 -10.13 -27.09
C TRP A 107 49.83 -9.27 -26.73
N THR A 108 50.99 -9.89 -26.65
CA THR A 108 52.27 -9.21 -26.45
C THR A 108 52.92 -8.99 -27.82
N VAL A 109 53.35 -7.76 -28.09
CA VAL A 109 54.13 -7.43 -29.30
C VAL A 109 55.61 -7.36 -28.89
N SER A 110 56.47 -8.05 -29.64
CA SER A 110 57.93 -8.08 -29.49
C SER A 110 58.60 -7.76 -30.81
#